data_AF-A0A397TAC3-F1
#
_entry.id   AF-A0A397TAC3-F1
#
_cell.length_a   1.000
_cell.length_b   1.000
_cell.length_c   1.000
_cell.angle_alpha   90.00
_cell.angle_beta   90.00
_cell.angle_gamma   90.00
#
_symmetry.space_group_name_H-M   'P 1'
#
loop_
_entity.id
_entity.type
_entity.pdbx_description
1 polymer ?
#
loop_
_entity_poly.entity_id
_entity_poly.type
_entity_poly.pdbx_seq_one_letter_code
_entity_poly.pdbx_strand_id
1 'polypeptide(L)'
;MTFGGAFSYLNNTVYGLTINANLDFRIENIQGMPGNARVFFTDGTLPYNTSNLVPIPPRFTIVDSFGNNVTPQVLNGITCFVIHESRGYTMSLNGQAIFRLRTQIQQCTILTPGMNHFYY
;
A
#
# COMPACT_ATOMS: atom_id res chain seq x y z
N MET A 1 -10.18 -15.95 1.98
CA MET A 1 -9.27 -14.88 1.52
C MET A 1 -9.24 -14.97 0.01
N THR A 2 -9.64 -13.91 -0.69
CA THR A 2 -9.89 -13.95 -2.14
C THR A 2 -8.82 -13.10 -2.83
N PHE A 3 -8.32 -13.54 -3.98
CA PHE A 3 -7.38 -12.73 -4.76
C PHE A 3 -8.11 -11.50 -5.28
N GLY A 4 -7.65 -10.32 -4.89
CA GLY A 4 -8.23 -9.04 -5.30
C GLY A 4 -7.87 -8.68 -6.74
N GLY A 5 -6.79 -9.22 -7.30
CA GLY A 5 -6.32 -8.95 -8.65
C GLY A 5 -4.81 -8.76 -8.69
N ALA A 6 -4.25 -8.52 -9.88
CA ALA A 6 -2.84 -8.22 -10.06
C ALA A 6 -2.63 -6.76 -10.48
N PHE A 7 -1.59 -6.10 -9.96
CA PHE A 7 -1.21 -4.74 -10.35
C PHE A 7 0.31 -4.60 -10.38
N SER A 8 0.85 -3.53 -10.97
CA SER A 8 2.26 -3.17 -10.87
C SER A 8 2.38 -1.66 -10.69
N TYR A 9 2.98 -1.19 -9.60
CA TYR A 9 3.27 0.23 -9.40
C TYR A 9 4.46 0.73 -10.24
N LEU A 10 5.12 -0.14 -11.03
CA LEU A 10 6.06 0.32 -12.07
C LEU A 10 5.34 0.77 -13.34
N ASN A 11 4.21 0.11 -13.65
CA ASN A 11 3.45 0.35 -14.89
C ASN A 11 2.21 1.23 -14.65
N ASN A 12 1.69 1.19 -13.43
CA ASN A 12 0.61 2.05 -12.95
C ASN A 12 1.21 3.10 -12.03
N THR A 13 0.60 4.28 -12.01
CA THR A 13 1.07 5.38 -11.16
C THR A 13 0.80 5.05 -9.70
N VAL A 14 -0.40 4.53 -9.39
CA VAL A 14 -0.82 4.25 -8.02
C VAL A 14 -1.76 3.04 -7.95
N TYR A 15 -1.58 2.21 -6.93
CA TYR A 15 -2.59 1.25 -6.47
C TYR A 15 -3.21 1.73 -5.16
N GLY A 16 -4.53 1.56 -5.03
CA GLY A 16 -5.26 1.94 -3.83
C GLY A 16 -6.19 0.85 -3.31
N LEU A 17 -6.39 0.87 -2.00
CA LEU A 17 -7.31 0.04 -1.25
C LEU A 17 -8.17 0.94 -0.37
N THR A 18 -9.49 0.91 -0.54
CA THR A 18 -10.41 1.62 0.33
C THR A 18 -10.66 0.80 1.58
N ILE A 19 -10.16 1.31 2.72
CA ILE A 19 -10.34 0.68 4.03
C ILE A 19 -11.71 1.07 4.62
N ASN A 20 -12.09 2.33 4.49
CA ASN A 20 -13.42 2.85 4.83
C ASN A 20 -13.68 4.18 4.09
N ALA A 21 -14.81 4.83 4.37
CA ALA A 21 -15.23 6.07 3.70
C ALA A 21 -14.21 7.24 3.79
N ASN A 22 -13.37 7.24 4.83
CA ASN A 22 -12.43 8.32 5.13
C ASN A 22 -10.98 7.86 5.15
N LEU A 23 -10.70 6.64 4.66
CA LEU A 23 -9.36 6.07 4.74
C LEU A 23 -9.07 5.17 3.55
N ASP A 24 -8.15 5.66 2.73
CA ASP A 24 -7.53 4.92 1.66
C ASP A 24 -6.10 4.57 2.04
N PHE A 25 -5.70 3.36 1.66
CA PHE A 25 -4.33 2.91 1.61
C PHE A 25 -3.84 3.01 0.17
N ARG A 26 -2.63 3.55 -0.06
CA ARG A 26 -2.07 3.76 -1.41
C ARG A 26 -0.63 3.28 -1.51
N ILE A 27 -0.28 2.77 -2.69
CA ILE A 27 1.06 2.36 -3.09
C ILE A 27 1.41 3.10 -4.37
N GLU A 28 2.50 3.84 -4.37
CA GLU A 28 2.95 4.66 -5.49
C GLU A 28 4.46 4.57 -5.67
N ASN A 29 4.93 4.61 -6.91
CA ASN A 29 6.36 4.67 -7.22
C ASN A 29 7.00 5.95 -6.65
N ILE A 30 8.21 5.83 -6.12
CA ILE A 30 8.98 7.01 -5.71
C ILE A 30 9.79 7.52 -6.91
N GLN A 31 9.41 8.69 -7.44
CA GLN A 31 10.15 9.34 -8.53
C GLN A 31 11.62 9.52 -8.14
N GLY A 32 12.53 9.00 -8.98
CA GLY A 32 13.98 9.03 -8.75
C GLY A 32 14.56 7.86 -7.94
N MET A 33 13.73 6.92 -7.48
CA MET A 33 14.16 5.71 -6.76
C MET A 33 13.59 4.44 -7.42
N PRO A 34 14.16 3.98 -8.55
CA PRO A 34 13.65 2.82 -9.27
C PRO A 34 13.58 1.58 -8.37
N GLY A 35 12.51 0.80 -8.53
CA GLY A 35 12.22 -0.40 -7.73
C GLY A 35 11.77 -0.16 -6.29
N ASN A 36 11.46 1.09 -5.95
CA ASN A 36 10.92 1.47 -4.65
C ASN A 36 9.54 2.11 -4.81
N ALA A 37 8.64 1.77 -3.89
CA ALA A 37 7.35 2.42 -3.76
C ALA A 37 7.14 2.92 -2.33
N ARG A 38 6.36 3.99 -2.22
CA ARG A 38 5.87 4.50 -0.95
C ARG A 38 4.48 3.94 -0.69
N VAL A 39 4.25 3.59 0.58
CA VAL A 39 2.96 3.23 1.13
C VAL A 39 2.48 4.36 2.03
N PHE A 40 1.32 4.92 1.74
CA PHE A 40 0.78 6.08 2.47
C PHE A 40 -0.75 6.02 2.54
N PHE A 41 -1.34 6.97 3.28
CA PHE A 41 -2.77 7.01 3.54
C PHE A 41 -3.38 8.33 3.15
N THR A 42 -4.64 8.29 2.70
CA THR A 42 -5.42 9.49 2.38
C THR A 42 -6.83 9.44 2.93
N ASP A 43 -7.48 10.61 3.03
CA ASP A 43 -8.81 10.80 3.62
C ASP A 43 -10.01 10.47 2.72
N GLY A 44 -9.80 10.07 1.46
CA GLY A 44 -10.93 9.80 0.57
C GLY A 44 -10.57 8.95 -0.63
N THR A 45 -11.62 8.33 -1.20
CA THR A 45 -11.58 7.63 -2.49
C THR A 45 -11.54 8.64 -3.64
N LEU A 46 -11.28 8.15 -4.87
CA LEU A 46 -11.11 8.94 -6.09
C LEU A 46 -12.06 10.17 -6.20
N PRO A 47 -11.59 11.31 -6.77
CA PRO A 47 -10.34 11.47 -7.50
C PRO A 47 -9.12 11.68 -6.59
N TYR A 48 -8.01 11.02 -6.94
CA TYR A 48 -6.86 10.89 -6.04
C TYR A 48 -6.12 12.19 -5.77
N ASN A 49 -6.13 13.10 -6.74
CA ASN A 49 -5.38 14.35 -6.74
C ASN A 49 -6.00 15.41 -5.82
N THR A 50 -7.22 15.16 -5.32
CA THR A 50 -7.89 16.02 -4.35
C THR A 50 -7.91 15.41 -2.94
N SER A 51 -7.42 14.18 -2.76
CA SER A 51 -7.37 13.53 -1.45
C SER A 51 -6.21 14.08 -0.62
N ASN A 52 -6.44 14.33 0.67
CA ASN A 52 -5.41 14.81 1.57
C ASN A 52 -4.65 13.62 2.18
N LEU A 53 -3.36 13.81 2.42
CA LEU A 53 -2.55 12.87 3.18
C LEU A 53 -3.05 12.83 4.63
N VAL A 54 -3.17 11.63 5.18
CA VAL A 54 -3.50 11.42 6.58
C VAL A 54 -2.39 10.64 7.29
N PRO A 55 -2.28 10.78 8.63
CA PRO A 55 -1.34 9.99 9.40
C PRO A 55 -1.55 8.49 9.22
N ILE A 56 -0.49 7.71 9.41
CA ILE A 56 -0.57 6.25 9.43
C ILE A 56 -1.58 5.83 10.52
N PRO A 57 -2.60 5.02 10.19
CA PRO A 57 -3.59 4.56 11.15
C PRO A 57 -2.90 3.85 12.34
N PRO A 58 -3.38 4.07 13.57
CA PRO A 58 -2.90 3.32 14.72
C PRO A 58 -2.98 1.82 14.46
N ARG A 59 -1.95 1.08 14.90
CA ARG A 59 -1.87 -0.39 14.78
C ARG A 59 -1.86 -0.88 13.33
N PHE A 60 -1.51 -0.03 12.37
CA PHE A 60 -1.10 -0.45 11.04
C PHE A 60 0.35 -0.94 11.08
N THR A 61 0.61 -2.09 10.47
CA THR A 61 1.96 -2.66 10.38
C THR A 61 2.23 -3.23 8.99
N ILE A 62 3.49 -3.17 8.58
CA ILE A 62 4.00 -3.85 7.39
C ILE A 62 5.13 -4.77 7.82
N VAL A 63 5.02 -6.04 7.42
CA VAL A 63 6.05 -7.06 7.66
C VAL A 63 6.54 -7.56 6.32
N ASP A 64 7.84 -7.53 6.08
CA ASP A 64 8.44 -8.07 4.86
C ASP A 64 8.42 -9.61 4.86
N SER A 65 8.71 -10.21 3.71
CA SER A 65 8.71 -11.67 3.54
C SER A 65 9.75 -12.41 4.40
N PHE A 66 10.70 -11.70 5.02
CA PHE A 66 11.68 -12.26 5.95
C PHE A 66 11.25 -12.12 7.43
N GLY A 67 10.08 -11.52 7.68
CA GLY A 67 9.56 -11.31 9.04
C GLY A 67 10.02 -10.00 9.68
N ASN A 68 10.67 -9.10 8.94
CA ASN A 68 11.10 -7.81 9.47
C ASN A 68 9.96 -6.78 9.41
N ASN A 69 9.78 -6.02 10.48
CA ASN A 69 8.89 -4.87 10.46
C ASN A 69 9.49 -3.75 9.60
N VAL A 70 8.71 -3.23 8.66
CA VAL A 70 9.08 -2.02 7.91
C VAL A 70 8.76 -0.82 8.80
N THR A 71 9.74 0.05 8.99
CA THR A 71 9.58 1.26 9.78
C THR A 71 9.04 2.42 8.94
N PRO A 72 8.17 3.28 9.50
CA PRO A 72 7.79 4.54 8.86
C PRO A 72 9.01 5.44 8.66
N GLN A 73 8.99 6.22 7.60
CA GLN A 73 10.01 7.19 7.22
C GLN A 73 9.34 8.45 6.68
N VAL A 74 10.03 9.59 6.81
CA VAL A 74 9.55 10.88 6.31
C VAL A 74 10.23 11.17 4.98
N LEU A 75 9.46 11.18 3.90
CA LEU A 75 9.92 11.52 2.55
C LEU A 75 9.19 12.77 2.08
N ASN A 76 9.92 13.85 1.77
CA ASN A 76 9.35 15.13 1.31
C ASN A 76 8.25 15.67 2.24
N GLY A 77 8.40 15.52 3.57
CA GLY A 77 7.41 15.93 4.57
C GLY A 77 6.26 14.95 4.77
N ILE A 78 6.24 13.82 4.06
CA ILE A 78 5.19 12.79 4.13
C ILE A 78 5.69 11.60 4.95
N THR A 79 4.97 11.25 6.01
CA THR A 79 5.24 10.01 6.75
C THR A 79 4.63 8.83 5.99
N CYS A 80 5.48 7.91 5.53
CA CYS A 80 5.12 6.76 4.70
C CYS A 80 6.01 5.56 5.03
N PHE A 81 5.73 4.39 4.44
CA PHE A 81 6.68 3.28 4.43
C PHE A 81 7.30 3.14 3.05
N VAL A 82 8.55 2.71 2.98
CA VAL A 82 9.18 2.36 1.70
C VAL A 82 9.23 0.85 1.56
N ILE A 83 8.76 0.37 0.42
CA ILE A 83 8.77 -1.04 0.05
C ILE A 83 9.56 -1.24 -1.24
N HIS A 84 10.17 -2.42 -1.37
CA HIS A 84 11.01 -2.80 -2.48
C HIS A 84 10.31 -3.84 -3.36
N GLU A 85 10.48 -3.70 -4.66
CA GLU A 85 9.79 -4.54 -5.63
C GLU A 85 10.16 -6.03 -5.60
N SER A 86 11.40 -6.30 -5.19
CA SER A 86 11.96 -7.63 -5.06
C SER A 86 11.52 -8.36 -3.79
N ARG A 87 10.69 -7.73 -2.93
CA ARG A 87 10.25 -8.27 -1.64
C ARG A 87 8.73 -8.43 -1.56
N GLY A 88 8.30 -9.47 -0.85
CA GLY A 88 6.90 -9.63 -0.46
C GLY A 88 6.60 -8.89 0.84
N TYR A 89 5.34 -8.49 1.04
CA TYR A 89 4.90 -7.76 2.22
C TYR A 89 3.52 -8.23 2.68
N THR A 90 3.34 -8.36 3.99
CA THR A 90 2.02 -8.47 4.62
C THR A 90 1.73 -7.18 5.36
N MET A 91 0.58 -6.59 5.05
CA MET A 91 0.12 -5.35 5.65
C MET A 91 -1.13 -5.63 6.46
N SER A 92 -1.09 -5.20 7.71
CA SER A 92 -2.10 -5.54 8.70
C SER A 92 -2.62 -4.27 9.36
N LEU A 93 -3.92 -4.28 9.68
CA LEU A 93 -4.57 -3.25 10.48
C LEU A 93 -5.28 -3.94 11.64
N ASN A 94 -5.09 -3.43 12.86
CA ASN A 94 -5.64 -4.04 14.08
C ASN A 94 -5.25 -5.53 14.24
N GLY A 95 -4.07 -5.93 13.75
CA GLY A 95 -3.58 -7.32 13.81
C GLY A 95 -4.17 -8.24 12.73
N GLN A 96 -5.09 -7.77 11.89
CA GLN A 96 -5.64 -8.55 10.79
C GLN A 96 -4.95 -8.16 9.48
N ALA A 97 -4.49 -9.16 8.73
CA ALA A 97 -3.92 -8.93 7.40
C ALA A 97 -5.01 -8.41 6.45
N ILE A 98 -4.86 -7.18 5.97
CA ILE A 98 -5.79 -6.53 5.04
C ILE A 98 -5.31 -6.61 3.59
N PHE A 99 -3.99 -6.71 3.41
CA PHE A 99 -3.35 -6.70 2.11
C PHE A 99 -2.07 -7.53 2.13
N ARG A 100 -1.82 -8.28 1.06
CA ARG A 100 -0.55 -8.96 0.83
C ARG A 100 -0.02 -8.64 -0.55
N LEU A 101 1.25 -8.26 -0.59
CA LEU A 101 2.04 -8.09 -1.80
C LEU A 101 3.00 -9.28 -1.95
N ARG A 102 3.04 -9.89 -3.13
CA ARG A 102 4.10 -10.83 -3.51
C ARG A 102 5.22 -10.11 -4.27
N THR A 103 6.32 -10.82 -4.54
CA THR A 103 7.42 -10.30 -5.36
C THR A 103 6.99 -10.08 -6.82
N GLN A 104 7.78 -9.29 -7.55
CA GLN A 104 7.41 -8.69 -8.82
C GLN A 104 7.19 -9.58 -10.06
N ILE A 105 7.38 -10.90 -10.02
CA ILE A 105 7.11 -11.72 -11.22
C ILE A 105 5.60 -11.91 -11.45
N GLN A 106 4.76 -11.68 -10.42
CA GLN A 106 3.30 -11.60 -10.51
C GLN A 106 2.80 -11.02 -9.17
N GLN A 107 2.63 -9.70 -9.08
CA GLN A 107 2.08 -9.08 -7.89
C GLN A 107 0.58 -9.34 -7.83
N CYS A 108 0.19 -10.43 -7.16
CA CYS A 108 -1.19 -10.68 -6.80
C CYS A 108 -1.50 -10.04 -5.44
N THR A 109 -2.62 -9.34 -5.39
CA THR A 109 -3.17 -8.79 -4.15
C THR A 109 -4.12 -9.81 -3.56
N ILE A 110 -4.01 -10.01 -2.26
CA ILE A 110 -5.00 -10.77 -1.50
C ILE A 110 -5.65 -9.79 -0.56
N LEU A 111 -6.95 -9.57 -0.76
CA LEU A 111 -7.74 -8.64 0.03
C LEU A 111 -8.57 -9.40 1.06
N THR A 112 -8.89 -8.73 2.16
CA THR A 112 -9.96 -9.18 3.05
C THR A 112 -11.29 -9.07 2.30
N PRO A 113 -12.21 -10.06 2.41
CA PRO A 113 -13.53 -9.97 1.78
C PRO A 113 -14.25 -8.66 2.09
N GLY A 114 -14.84 -8.03 1.07
CA GLY A 114 -15.57 -6.76 1.19
C GLY A 114 -14.75 -5.48 0.99
N MET A 115 -13.43 -5.58 0.78
CA MET A 115 -12.61 -4.42 0.44
C MET A 115 -12.59 -4.14 -1.06
N ASN A 116 -12.67 -2.86 -1.42
CA ASN A 116 -12.58 -2.38 -2.80
C ASN A 116 -11.16 -1.84 -3.08
N HIS A 117 -10.62 -2.20 -4.25
CA HIS A 117 -9.35 -1.69 -4.73
C HIS A 117 -9.50 -0.93 -6.04
N PHE A 118 -8.52 -0.11 -6.37
CA PHE A 118 -8.46 0.66 -7.60
C PHE A 118 -7.00 0.84 -8.05
N TYR A 119 -6.80 1.15 -9.33
CA TYR A 119 -5.48 1.43 -9.89
C TYR A 119 -5.59 2.41 -11.07
N TYR A 120 -4.58 3.27 -11.25
CA TYR A 120 -4.45 4.23 -12.35
C TYR A 120 -2.99 4.62 -12.57
#